data_AF-A0A9Q1C7W5-F1
#
_entry.id   AF-A0A9Q1C7W5-F1
#
_cell.length_a   1.000
_cell.length_b   1.000
_cell.length_c   1.000
_cell.angle_alpha   90.00
_cell.angle_beta   90.00
_cell.angle_gamma   90.00
#
_symmetry.space_group_name_H-M   'P 1'
#
loop_
_entity.id
_entity.type
_entity.pdbx_description
1 polymer ?
#
loop_
_entity_poly.entity_id
_entity_poly.type
_entity_poly.pdbx_seq_one_letter_code
_entity_poly.pdbx_strand_id
1 'polypeptide(L)'
;MALVHDHSCECAKSELDLFTIPPTQTSIERGDWKEYRPLSSINTGGPIEFQVSGSGEEYIDLDQTQLYVRAKITRIDRSALEEDDAVGHVNLFLE
;
A
#
# COMPACT_ATOMS: atom_id res chain seq x y z
N MET A 1 10.27 -24.11 -22.71
CA MET A 1 10.10 -22.79 -22.04
C MET A 1 11.24 -22.63 -21.05
N ALA A 2 11.75 -21.41 -20.86
CA ALA A 2 12.80 -21.16 -19.87
C ALA A 2 12.14 -20.72 -18.56
N LEU A 3 12.46 -21.43 -17.49
CA LEU A 3 12.07 -21.05 -16.13
C LEU A 3 13.00 -19.95 -15.63
N VAL A 4 12.50 -19.08 -14.74
CA VAL A 4 13.33 -18.05 -14.09
C VAL A 4 14.38 -18.68 -13.17
N HIS A 5 14.05 -19.84 -12.59
CA HIS A 5 14.93 -20.60 -11.72
C HIS A 5 14.73 -22.10 -11.95
N ASP A 6 15.82 -22.88 -11.95
CA ASP A 6 15.80 -24.31 -12.29
C ASP A 6 14.91 -25.17 -11.36
N HIS A 7 14.66 -24.68 -10.14
CA HIS A 7 13.78 -25.33 -9.15
C HIS A 7 12.34 -24.81 -9.14
N SER A 8 12.00 -23.82 -9.96
CA SER A 8 10.62 -23.35 -10.05
C SER A 8 9.73 -24.36 -10.80
N CYS A 9 8.50 -24.56 -10.36
CA CYS A 9 7.50 -25.30 -11.12
C CYS A 9 6.78 -24.38 -12.11
N GLU A 10 6.26 -24.95 -13.19
CA GLU A 10 5.33 -24.23 -14.07
C GLU A 10 4.03 -23.95 -13.30
N CYS A 11 3.54 -22.72 -13.44
CA CYS A 11 2.35 -22.23 -12.76
C CYS A 11 1.51 -21.41 -13.76
N ALA A 12 0.20 -21.64 -13.77
CA ALA A 12 -0.75 -20.79 -14.48
C ALA A 12 -1.32 -19.75 -13.52
N LYS A 13 -1.55 -18.53 -14.02
CA LYS A 13 -2.24 -17.50 -13.26
C LYS A 13 -3.64 -18.03 -12.91
N SER A 14 -4.02 -18.03 -11.63
CA SER A 14 -5.25 -18.69 -11.17
C SER A 14 -6.51 -18.11 -11.83
N GLU A 15 -6.52 -16.82 -12.17
CA GLU A 15 -7.63 -16.15 -12.87
C GLU A 15 -7.79 -16.60 -14.33
N LEU A 16 -6.80 -17.29 -14.90
CA LEU A 16 -6.86 -17.86 -16.25
C LEU A 16 -7.22 -19.34 -16.26
N ASP A 17 -7.17 -20.01 -15.11
CA ASP A 17 -7.50 -21.43 -14.98
C ASP A 17 -8.97 -21.63 -14.60
N LEU A 18 -9.84 -21.47 -15.61
CA LEU A 18 -11.29 -21.38 -15.44
C LEU A 18 -11.99 -22.71 -15.14
N PHE A 19 -11.31 -23.84 -15.35
CA PHE A 19 -11.95 -25.16 -15.35
C PHE A 19 -11.49 -26.06 -14.21
N THR A 20 -10.39 -25.73 -13.54
CA THR A 20 -9.95 -26.47 -12.37
C THR A 20 -10.68 -25.97 -11.13
N ILE A 21 -10.81 -26.86 -10.14
CA ILE A 21 -11.27 -26.47 -8.82
C ILE A 21 -10.05 -25.85 -8.11
N PRO A 22 -10.11 -24.56 -7.72
CA PRO A 22 -8.97 -23.93 -7.07
C PRO A 22 -8.68 -24.60 -5.71
N PRO A 23 -7.40 -24.76 -5.34
CA PRO A 23 -7.04 -25.25 -4.02
C PRO A 23 -7.52 -24.28 -2.94
N THR A 24 -7.88 -24.80 -1.77
CA THR A 24 -8.19 -23.96 -0.61
C THR A 24 -6.89 -23.46 0.02
N GLN A 25 -6.76 -22.14 0.17
CA GLN A 25 -5.66 -21.55 0.92
C GLN A 25 -5.87 -21.87 2.41
N THR A 26 -4.91 -22.57 3.05
CA THR A 26 -4.93 -22.86 4.49
C THR A 26 -3.69 -22.36 5.25
N SER A 27 -2.71 -21.78 4.56
CA SER A 27 -1.45 -21.33 5.17
C SER A 27 -1.54 -19.94 5.82
N ILE A 28 -2.50 -19.11 5.39
CA ILE A 28 -2.75 -17.79 5.97
C ILE A 28 -3.94 -17.95 6.91
N GLU A 29 -3.68 -17.94 8.21
CA GLU A 29 -4.71 -18.16 9.22
C GLU A 29 -5.50 -16.89 9.53
N ARG A 30 -4.84 -15.73 9.45
CA ARG A 30 -5.43 -14.41 9.68
C ARG A 30 -4.63 -13.32 8.99
N GLY A 31 -5.27 -12.18 8.79
CA GLY A 31 -4.61 -10.91 8.45
C GLY A 31 -5.11 -9.81 9.38
N ASP A 32 -4.23 -8.88 9.70
CA ASP A 32 -4.51 -7.72 10.54
C ASP A 32 -3.85 -6.47 10.00
N TRP A 33 -4.47 -5.31 10.26
CA TRP A 33 -3.92 -4.01 9.91
C TRP A 33 -3.05 -3.49 11.06
N LYS A 34 -1.78 -3.23 10.76
CA LYS A 34 -0.85 -2.60 11.71
C LYS A 34 -0.58 -1.17 11.31
N GLU A 35 -0.78 -0.27 12.26
CA GLU A 35 -0.51 1.15 12.06
C GLU A 35 0.93 1.49 12.46
N TYR A 36 1.66 2.12 11.56
CA TYR A 36 3.00 2.65 11.81
C TYR A 36 2.97 4.18 11.76
N ARG A 37 3.53 4.81 12.79
CA ARG A 37 3.65 6.27 12.88
C ARG A 37 5.03 6.71 12.34
N PRO A 38 5.15 7.95 11.83
CA PRO A 38 6.44 8.51 11.47
C PRO A 38 7.44 8.49 12.63
N LEU A 39 8.71 8.24 12.34
CA LEU A 39 9.79 8.26 13.33
C LEU A 39 10.06 9.67 13.91
N SER A 40 9.82 10.68 13.09
CA SER A 40 10.10 12.08 13.42
C SER A 40 8.89 12.97 13.15
N SER A 41 8.86 14.13 13.82
CA SER A 41 7.88 15.16 13.53
C SER A 41 8.01 15.63 12.08
N ILE A 42 6.87 15.74 11.40
CA ILE A 42 6.81 16.19 10.01
C ILE A 42 7.31 17.63 9.94
N ASN A 43 8.44 17.84 9.25
CA ASN A 43 9.07 19.14 9.05
C ASN A 43 9.28 19.42 7.56
N THR A 44 9.51 20.68 7.23
CA THR A 44 9.69 21.11 5.84
C THR A 44 11.11 20.79 5.38
N GLY A 45 11.29 19.73 4.58
CA GLY A 45 12.53 19.51 3.83
C GLY A 45 13.23 18.15 3.98
N GLY A 46 12.60 17.15 4.60
CA GLY A 46 13.14 15.78 4.71
C GLY A 46 12.14 14.69 4.33
N PRO A 47 12.61 13.45 4.09
CA PRO A 47 11.73 12.30 3.91
C PRO A 47 10.96 11.99 5.19
N ILE A 48 9.74 11.48 5.06
CA ILE A 48 8.98 10.92 6.18
C ILE A 48 9.39 9.46 6.31
N GLU A 49 10.06 9.13 7.42
CA GLU A 49 10.56 7.78 7.66
C GLU A 49 9.62 6.98 8.57
N PHE A 50 9.38 5.72 8.19
CA PHE A 50 8.62 4.74 8.96
C PHE A 50 9.50 3.52 9.22
N GLN A 51 9.45 3.00 10.45
CA GLN A 51 10.12 1.75 10.79
C GLN A 51 9.10 0.63 10.88
N VAL A 52 9.12 -0.26 9.88
CA VAL A 52 8.28 -1.46 9.83
C VAL A 52 9.16 -2.67 10.16
N SER A 53 9.22 -3.02 11.44
CA SER A 53 9.99 -4.18 11.91
C SER A 53 9.23 -5.48 11.64
N GLY A 54 9.93 -6.48 11.08
CA GLY A 54 9.40 -7.83 10.97
C GLY A 54 9.27 -8.49 12.34
N SER A 55 8.22 -9.29 12.54
CA SER A 55 7.97 -10.03 13.78
C SER A 55 8.51 -11.46 13.76
N GLY A 56 8.98 -11.95 12.61
CA GLY A 56 9.46 -13.33 12.42
C GLY A 56 8.35 -14.38 12.32
N GLU A 57 7.13 -14.04 12.75
CA GLU A 57 5.95 -14.89 12.72
C GLU A 57 4.93 -14.44 11.67
N GLU A 58 5.04 -13.21 11.19
CA GLU A 58 4.08 -12.62 10.24
C GLU A 58 4.80 -12.14 8.98
N TYR A 59 4.04 -12.15 7.87
CA TYR A 59 4.46 -11.59 6.60
C TYR A 59 3.75 -10.25 6.35
N ILE A 60 4.42 -9.36 5.62
CA ILE A 60 3.84 -8.10 5.17
C ILE A 60 3.27 -8.33 3.77
N ASP A 61 1.97 -8.07 3.62
CA ASP A 61 1.35 -7.97 2.31
C ASP A 61 1.65 -6.59 1.71
N LEU A 62 2.58 -6.56 0.75
CA LEU A 62 3.02 -5.32 0.10
C LEU A 62 1.94 -4.72 -0.81
N ASP A 63 1.08 -5.56 -1.41
CA ASP A 63 -0.01 -5.08 -2.27
C ASP A 63 -1.09 -4.36 -1.44
N GLN A 64 -1.27 -4.81 -0.19
CA GLN A 64 -2.20 -4.23 0.77
C GLN A 64 -1.54 -3.22 1.72
N THR A 65 -0.42 -2.61 1.34
CA THR A 65 0.21 -1.54 2.13
C THR A 65 -0.33 -0.17 1.70
N GLN A 66 -0.83 0.62 2.66
CA GLN A 66 -1.43 1.93 2.38
C GLN A 66 -0.77 3.05 3.20
N LEU A 67 -0.56 4.21 2.57
CA LEU A 67 -0.15 5.43 3.27
C LEU A 67 -1.39 6.24 3.68
N TYR A 68 -1.61 6.36 4.99
CA TYR A 68 -2.67 7.20 5.52
C TYR A 68 -2.21 8.66 5.65
N VAL A 69 -2.85 9.57 4.90
CA VAL A 69 -2.54 11.00 4.89
C VAL A 69 -3.71 11.82 5.41
N ARG A 70 -3.44 12.67 6.41
CA ARG A 70 -4.37 13.72 6.87
C ARG A 70 -3.81 15.09 6.51
N ALA A 71 -4.38 15.72 5.49
CA ALA A 71 -3.95 17.03 5.00
C ALA A 71 -5.07 18.08 5.08
N LYS A 72 -4.70 19.35 5.03
CA LYS A 72 -5.61 20.50 4.86
C LYS A 72 -5.27 21.19 3.55
N ILE A 73 -6.25 21.33 2.67
CA ILE A 73 -6.11 22.11 1.43
C ILE A 73 -6.37 23.58 1.76
N THR A 74 -5.49 24.46 1.31
CA THR A 74 -5.63 25.92 1.45
C THR A 74 -5.35 26.60 0.13
N ARG A 75 -5.75 27.87 0.01
CA ARG A 75 -5.28 28.73 -1.09
C ARG A 75 -3.77 29.02 -0.96
N ILE A 76 -3.18 29.61 -2.00
CA ILE A 76 -1.74 29.97 -2.02
C ILE A 76 -1.34 30.91 -0.89
N ASP A 77 -2.27 31.77 -0.46
CA ASP A 77 -2.12 32.71 0.66
C ASP A 77 -2.41 32.08 2.03
N ARG A 78 -2.65 30.77 2.09
CA ARG A 78 -3.02 29.97 3.27
C ARG A 78 -4.40 30.26 3.85
N SER A 79 -5.25 31.04 3.15
CA SER A 79 -6.65 31.20 3.53
C SER A 79 -7.42 29.89 3.39
N ALA A 80 -8.52 29.76 4.14
CA ALA A 80 -9.43 28.62 4.04
C ALA A 80 -10.14 28.62 2.69
N LEU A 81 -10.51 27.43 2.22
CA LEU A 81 -11.44 27.29 1.10
C LEU A 81 -12.86 27.64 1.57
N GLU A 82 -13.63 28.25 0.69
CA GLU A 82 -15.07 28.51 0.86
C GLU A 82 -15.89 27.32 0.30
N GLU A 83 -17.16 27.21 0.70
CA GLU A 83 -18.04 26.10 0.30
C GLU A 83 -18.19 25.95 -1.22
N ASP A 84 -18.17 27.07 -1.94
CA ASP A 84 -18.35 27.12 -3.41
C ASP A 84 -17.04 27.00 -4.20
N ASP A 85 -15.89 26.83 -3.52
CA ASP A 85 -14.61 26.67 -4.23
C ASP A 85 -14.57 25.31 -4.96
N ALA A 86 -14.44 25.37 -6.29
CA ALA A 86 -14.21 24.18 -7.11
C ALA A 86 -12.78 23.66 -6.89
N VAL A 87 -12.62 22.71 -5.95
CA VAL A 87 -11.35 22.03 -5.69
C VAL A 87 -11.43 20.56 -6.09
N GLY A 88 -10.33 20.05 -6.63
CA GLY A 88 -10.18 18.65 -6.99
C GLY A 88 -8.71 18.27 -6.94
N HIS A 89 -8.45 17.02 -6.60
CA HIS A 89 -7.10 16.46 -6.70
C HIS A 89 -6.74 16.36 -8.19
N VAL A 90 -5.50 16.68 -8.53
CA VAL A 90 -4.93 16.37 -9.85
C VAL A 90 -4.26 15.00 -9.75
N ASN A 91 -4.12 14.27 -10.87
CA ASN A 91 -3.45 12.97 -10.90
C ASN A 91 -2.13 12.99 -10.11
N LEU A 92 -1.84 11.88 -9.42
CA LEU A 92 -0.62 11.70 -8.61
C LEU A 92 -0.56 12.61 -7.38
N PHE A 93 -1.69 12.89 -6.72
CA PHE A 93 -1.73 13.78 -5.54
C PHE A 93 -0.76 13.39 -4.42
N LEU A 94 -0.39 12.11 -4.32
CA LEU A 94 0.57 11.55 -3.36
C LEU A 94 1.73 10.80 -4.04
N GLU A 95 1.87 10.90 -5.37
CA GLU A 95 2.93 10.23 -6.15
C GLU A 95 4.02 11.21 -6.58
#